data_AF-A0A6L7MNK3-F1
#
_entry.id   AF-A0A6L7MNK3-F1
#
_cell.length_a   1.000
_cell.length_b   1.000
_cell.length_c   1.000
_cell.angle_alpha   90.00
_cell.angle_beta   90.00
_cell.angle_gamma   90.00
#
_symmetry.space_group_name_H-M   'P 1'
#
loop_
_entity.id
_entity.type
_entity.pdbx_description
1 polymer ?
#
loop_
_entity_poly.entity_id
_entity_poly.type
_entity_poly.pdbx_seq_one_letter_code
_entity_poly.pdbx_strand_id
1 'polypeptide(L)'
;MRDVLLARVPDGTLSVLETLPEVDFARLEALPGVFVQRIEVLVVKPVPSFFAALAARAGDEADLRFASALSGTYRNAKWPTYIEPQTDYSGCTAFGKGKLLEAYRLWSAMERDFPDRYVTAVSRERGQVQRNITRSTCACGDAAAVVREFEQIAATLDPADPIVAAVEERLSAVKEERSNIRFGCVSG
;
A
#
# COMPACT_ATOMS: atom_id res chain seq x y z
N MET A 1 16.67 -3.98 -6.81
CA MET A 1 16.71 -3.09 -8.00
C MET A 1 15.94 -1.81 -7.78
N ARG A 2 14.64 -1.84 -7.44
CA ARG A 2 13.85 -0.64 -7.08
C ARG A 2 14.55 0.25 -6.05
N ASP A 3 15.02 -0.31 -4.94
CA ASP A 3 15.64 0.49 -3.87
C ASP A 3 16.98 1.13 -4.27
N VAL A 4 17.68 0.54 -5.25
CA VAL A 4 18.89 1.12 -5.84
C VAL A 4 18.55 2.31 -6.74
N LEU A 5 17.49 2.18 -7.55
CA LEU A 5 17.02 3.28 -8.41
C LEU A 5 16.46 4.45 -7.59
N LEU A 6 15.89 4.18 -6.42
CA LEU A 6 15.37 5.18 -5.50
C LEU A 6 16.42 5.70 -4.49
N ALA A 7 17.64 5.16 -4.49
CA ALA A 7 18.70 5.65 -3.64
C ALA A 7 19.14 7.05 -4.10
N ARG A 8 19.49 7.92 -3.13
CA ARG A 8 20.03 9.25 -3.45
C ARG A 8 21.45 9.14 -3.96
N VAL A 9 21.79 9.95 -4.97
CA VAL A 9 23.19 10.15 -5.39
C VAL A 9 23.97 10.90 -4.30
N PRO A 10 25.32 10.88 -4.31
CA PRO A 10 26.13 11.38 -3.20
C PRO A 10 25.93 12.86 -2.82
N ASP A 11 25.45 13.69 -3.74
CA ASP A 11 25.10 15.10 -3.49
C ASP A 11 23.73 15.28 -2.79
N GLY A 12 22.97 14.20 -2.65
CA GLY A 12 21.75 14.11 -1.86
C GLY A 12 20.54 14.83 -2.44
N THR A 13 20.62 15.44 -3.62
CA THR A 13 19.54 16.25 -4.22
C THR A 13 18.61 15.44 -5.11
N LEU A 14 19.15 14.47 -5.85
CA LEU A 14 18.41 13.61 -6.77
C LEU A 14 18.60 12.14 -6.42
N SER A 15 17.70 11.28 -6.89
CA SER A 15 17.89 9.84 -6.91
C SER A 15 18.70 9.39 -8.13
N VAL A 16 19.25 8.18 -8.08
CA VAL A 16 19.90 7.54 -9.24
C VAL A 16 18.99 7.60 -10.47
N LEU A 17 17.68 7.33 -10.31
CA LEU A 17 16.71 7.34 -11.40
C LEU A 17 16.48 8.72 -12.03
N GLU A 18 16.56 9.82 -11.26
CA GLU A 18 16.49 11.20 -11.78
C GLU A 18 17.73 11.58 -12.59
N THR A 19 18.88 11.04 -12.20
CA THR A 19 20.16 11.34 -12.88
C THR A 19 20.38 10.54 -14.16
N LEU A 20 19.53 9.54 -14.45
CA LEU A 20 19.72 8.70 -15.64
C LEU A 20 19.51 9.52 -16.92
N PRO A 21 20.42 9.43 -17.90
CA PRO A 21 20.19 9.97 -19.25
C PRO A 21 18.91 9.40 -19.86
N GLU A 22 18.25 10.16 -20.75
CA GLU A 22 17.01 9.73 -21.41
C GLU A 22 17.12 8.35 -22.07
N VAL A 23 18.28 8.03 -22.66
CA VAL A 23 18.52 6.71 -23.27
C VAL A 23 18.49 5.57 -22.25
N ASP A 24 18.97 5.80 -21.03
CA ASP A 24 18.95 4.80 -19.96
C ASP A 24 17.61 4.75 -19.24
N PHE A 25 16.90 5.89 -19.19
CA PHE A 25 15.52 5.93 -18.70
C PHE A 25 14.57 5.15 -19.62
N ALA A 26 14.64 5.37 -20.93
CA ALA A 26 13.84 4.63 -21.91
C ALA A 26 14.10 3.11 -21.83
N ARG A 27 15.34 2.70 -21.50
CA ARG A 27 15.66 1.29 -21.24
C ARG A 27 14.98 0.75 -19.99
N LEU A 28 14.85 1.56 -18.93
CA LEU A 28 14.10 1.18 -17.74
C LEU A 28 12.59 1.08 -18.02
N GLU A 29 12.03 2.01 -18.79
CA GLU A 29 10.63 1.96 -19.21
C GLU A 29 10.33 0.72 -20.07
N ALA A 30 11.32 0.25 -20.84
CA ALA A 30 11.21 -0.96 -21.64
C ALA A 30 11.32 -2.27 -20.81
N LEU A 31 11.63 -2.22 -19.51
CA LEU A 31 11.72 -3.42 -18.68
C LEU A 31 10.34 -4.06 -18.49
N PRO A 32 10.17 -5.35 -18.83
CA PRO A 32 8.92 -6.04 -18.62
C PRO A 32 8.50 -6.06 -17.15
N GLY A 33 7.24 -5.71 -16.88
CA GLY A 33 6.65 -5.81 -15.55
C GLY A 33 6.95 -4.67 -14.58
N VAL A 34 7.58 -3.59 -15.06
CA VAL A 34 7.88 -2.40 -14.25
C VAL A 34 7.06 -1.21 -14.76
N PHE A 35 6.44 -0.47 -13.85
CA PHE A 35 5.92 0.87 -14.13
C PHE A 35 6.92 1.90 -13.60
N VAL A 36 7.47 2.74 -14.48
CA VAL A 36 8.42 3.81 -14.16
C VAL A 36 7.83 5.14 -14.63
N GLN A 37 7.88 6.17 -13.80
CA GLN A 37 7.44 7.52 -14.18
C GLN A 37 8.34 8.59 -13.56
N ARG A 38 8.65 9.64 -14.34
CA ARG A 38 9.30 10.89 -13.93
C ARG A 38 8.27 12.03 -13.85
N ILE A 39 7.82 12.39 -12.65
CA ILE A 39 7.03 13.61 -12.37
C ILE A 39 7.69 14.35 -11.19
N GLU A 40 7.01 15.30 -10.52
CA GLU A 40 7.48 15.93 -9.26
C GLU A 40 7.90 14.90 -8.20
N VAL A 41 7.43 13.65 -8.33
CA VAL A 41 7.90 12.47 -7.59
C VAL A 41 8.18 11.32 -8.56
N LEU A 42 9.34 10.69 -8.44
CA LEU A 42 9.64 9.45 -9.16
C LEU A 42 8.87 8.25 -8.61
N VAL A 43 8.24 7.47 -9.50
CA VAL A 43 7.48 6.27 -9.09
C VAL A 43 7.95 5.05 -9.85
N VAL A 44 8.45 4.04 -9.11
CA VAL A 44 8.74 2.69 -9.62
C VAL A 44 7.91 1.67 -8.86
N LYS A 45 7.02 0.96 -9.56
CA LYS A 45 6.09 -0.03 -8.97
C LYS A 45 6.05 -1.33 -9.77
N PRO A 46 5.88 -2.49 -9.11
CA PRO A 46 5.57 -3.74 -9.78
C PRO A 46 4.23 -3.66 -10.53
N VAL A 47 4.17 -4.20 -11.75
CA VAL A 47 2.89 -4.36 -12.49
C VAL A 47 2.24 -5.69 -12.08
N PRO A 48 1.11 -5.67 -11.34
CA PRO A 48 0.62 -6.89 -10.68
C PRO A 48 0.20 -7.99 -11.64
N SER A 49 -0.39 -7.64 -12.78
CA SER A 49 -0.78 -8.61 -13.83
C SER A 49 0.43 -9.34 -14.43
N PHE A 50 1.56 -8.66 -14.60
CA PHE A 50 2.78 -9.28 -15.08
C PHE A 50 3.31 -10.32 -14.09
N PHE A 51 3.40 -9.97 -12.81
CA PHE A 51 3.91 -10.88 -11.78
C PHE A 51 2.95 -12.04 -11.52
N ALA A 52 1.64 -11.83 -11.65
CA ALA A 52 0.66 -12.92 -11.61
C ALA A 52 0.89 -13.92 -12.75
N ALA A 53 1.08 -13.45 -13.98
CA ALA A 53 1.37 -14.32 -15.12
C ALA A 53 2.72 -15.03 -14.98
N LEU A 54 3.74 -14.34 -14.47
CA LEU A 54 5.07 -14.92 -14.24
C LEU A 54 5.03 -16.02 -13.18
N ALA A 55 4.38 -15.76 -12.04
CA ALA A 55 4.21 -16.74 -10.97
C ALA A 55 3.39 -17.96 -11.45
N ALA A 56 2.32 -17.74 -12.21
CA ALA A 56 1.53 -18.84 -12.79
C ALA A 56 2.33 -19.75 -13.73
N ARG A 57 3.29 -19.17 -14.46
CA ARG A 57 4.10 -19.92 -15.43
C ARG A 57 5.28 -20.65 -14.80
N ALA A 58 5.91 -20.03 -13.80
CA ALA A 58 7.25 -20.44 -13.35
C ALA A 58 7.50 -20.27 -11.84
N GLY A 59 6.50 -19.83 -11.07
CA GLY A 59 6.64 -19.59 -9.64
C GLY A 59 6.27 -20.80 -8.79
N ASP A 60 6.69 -20.74 -7.53
CA ASP A 60 6.22 -21.64 -6.48
C ASP A 60 4.95 -21.10 -5.78
N GLU A 61 4.50 -21.79 -4.73
CA GLU A 61 3.33 -21.36 -3.97
C GLU A 61 3.50 -19.96 -3.35
N ALA A 62 4.70 -19.64 -2.85
CA ALA A 62 4.97 -18.33 -2.25
C ALA A 62 4.89 -17.22 -3.31
N ASP A 63 5.40 -17.49 -4.51
CA ASP A 63 5.36 -16.55 -5.64
C ASP A 63 3.91 -16.30 -6.10
N LEU A 64 3.10 -17.36 -6.19
CA LEU A 64 1.66 -17.26 -6.52
C LEU A 64 0.90 -16.45 -5.47
N ARG A 65 1.16 -16.70 -4.19
CA ARG A 65 0.52 -16.01 -3.08
C ARG A 65 0.95 -14.54 -3.02
N PHE A 66 2.23 -14.25 -3.25
CA PHE A 66 2.75 -12.89 -3.33
C PHE A 66 2.09 -12.11 -4.48
N ALA A 67 2.03 -12.70 -5.68
CA ALA A 67 1.41 -12.06 -6.83
C ALA A 67 -0.10 -11.84 -6.65
N SER A 68 -0.77 -12.75 -5.94
CA SER A 68 -2.18 -12.60 -5.54
C SER A 68 -2.37 -11.43 -4.57
N ALA A 69 -1.57 -11.35 -3.50
CA ALA A 69 -1.60 -10.25 -2.54
C ALA A 69 -1.33 -8.89 -3.21
N LEU A 70 -0.35 -8.86 -4.11
CA LEU A 70 -0.01 -7.68 -4.91
C LEU A 70 -1.19 -7.24 -5.79
N SER A 71 -1.84 -8.17 -6.48
CA SER A 71 -2.99 -7.88 -7.36
C SER A 71 -4.24 -7.46 -6.59
N GLY A 72 -4.47 -8.07 -5.42
CA GLY A 72 -5.56 -7.66 -4.51
C GLY A 72 -5.36 -6.26 -3.95
N THR A 73 -4.10 -5.87 -3.73
CA THR A 73 -3.74 -4.56 -3.19
C THR A 73 -3.67 -3.49 -4.27
N TYR A 74 -3.18 -3.80 -5.46
CA TYR A 74 -2.93 -2.84 -6.54
C TYR A 74 -3.59 -3.32 -7.83
N ARG A 75 -4.76 -2.78 -8.19
CA ARG A 75 -5.43 -3.20 -9.45
C ARG A 75 -4.78 -2.59 -10.69
N ASN A 76 -4.23 -1.39 -10.57
CA ASN A 76 -3.71 -0.56 -11.65
C ASN A 76 -2.28 -0.07 -11.36
N ALA A 77 -1.53 -0.79 -10.52
CA ALA A 77 -0.12 -0.56 -10.12
C ALA A 77 0.19 0.77 -9.39
N LYS A 78 -0.58 1.84 -9.62
CA LYS A 78 -0.32 3.19 -9.08
C LYS A 78 -0.80 3.33 -7.63
N TRP A 79 -2.05 2.97 -7.37
CA TRP A 79 -2.71 3.22 -6.09
C TRP A 79 -3.18 1.92 -5.42
N PRO A 80 -2.98 1.79 -4.09
CA PRO A 80 -3.62 0.71 -3.34
C PRO A 80 -5.15 0.82 -3.43
N THR A 81 -5.85 -0.30 -3.39
CA THR A 81 -7.32 -0.38 -3.48
C THR A 81 -8.06 0.32 -2.34
N TYR A 82 -7.36 0.64 -1.25
CA TYR A 82 -7.87 1.39 -0.10
C TYR A 82 -7.52 2.89 -0.12
N ILE A 83 -6.94 3.40 -1.22
CA ILE A 83 -6.69 4.83 -1.43
C ILE A 83 -7.54 5.31 -2.61
N GLU A 84 -8.26 6.41 -2.43
CA GLU A 84 -8.93 7.11 -3.52
C GLU A 84 -8.03 8.23 -4.02
N PRO A 85 -7.57 8.17 -5.30
CA PRO A 85 -6.73 9.21 -5.86
C PRO A 85 -7.50 10.52 -5.98
N GLN A 86 -6.89 11.62 -5.54
CA GLN A 86 -7.43 12.97 -5.70
C GLN A 86 -6.57 13.82 -6.63
N THR A 87 -5.26 13.53 -6.67
CA THR A 87 -4.33 14.04 -7.66
C THR A 87 -3.44 12.91 -8.17
N ASP A 88 -2.43 13.24 -8.97
CA ASP A 88 -1.45 12.26 -9.43
C ASP A 88 -0.51 11.74 -8.35
N TYR A 89 -0.40 12.44 -7.21
CA TYR A 89 0.51 12.10 -6.11
C TYR A 89 -0.14 12.11 -4.72
N SER A 90 -1.38 12.56 -4.60
CA SER A 90 -2.13 12.60 -3.33
C SER A 90 -3.48 11.89 -3.42
N GLY A 91 -3.95 11.38 -2.29
CA GLY A 91 -5.24 10.74 -2.15
C GLY A 91 -5.65 10.63 -0.67
N CYS A 92 -6.89 10.24 -0.46
CA CYS A 92 -7.45 9.99 0.86
C CYS A 92 -7.62 8.49 1.11
N THR A 93 -7.74 8.09 2.36
CA THR A 93 -7.99 6.69 2.72
C THR A 93 -9.49 6.37 2.57
N ALA A 94 -9.79 5.33 1.79
CA ALA A 94 -11.15 4.88 1.49
C ALA A 94 -11.66 3.89 2.55
N PHE A 95 -12.05 4.40 3.72
CA PHE A 95 -12.68 3.60 4.78
C PHE A 95 -14.10 3.12 4.40
N GLY A 96 -14.53 2.03 5.03
CA GLY A 96 -15.92 1.56 5.06
C GLY A 96 -16.27 0.52 4.00
N LYS A 97 -15.28 0.03 3.25
CA LYS A 97 -15.43 -0.94 2.15
C LYS A 97 -14.70 -2.26 2.44
N GLY A 98 -14.07 -2.41 3.60
CA GLY A 98 -13.30 -3.59 3.99
C GLY A 98 -11.96 -3.74 3.28
N LYS A 99 -11.55 -2.76 2.46
CA LYS A 99 -10.35 -2.86 1.62
C LYS A 99 -9.06 -2.76 2.43
N LEU A 100 -9.08 -2.01 3.54
CA LEU A 100 -7.94 -1.97 4.46
C LEU A 100 -7.79 -3.31 5.17
N LEU A 101 -8.89 -3.85 5.69
CA LEU A 101 -8.88 -5.16 6.37
C LEU A 101 -8.44 -6.29 5.42
N GLU A 102 -8.98 -6.32 4.19
CA GLU A 102 -8.60 -7.29 3.17
C GLU A 102 -7.10 -7.23 2.87
N ALA A 103 -6.56 -6.04 2.60
CA ALA A 103 -5.14 -5.86 2.35
C ALA A 103 -4.28 -6.25 3.56
N TYR A 104 -4.68 -5.85 4.78
CA TYR A 104 -3.95 -6.17 6.01
C TYR A 104 -3.85 -7.69 6.21
N ARG A 105 -4.97 -8.40 6.03
CA ARG A 105 -5.03 -9.86 6.15
C ARG A 105 -4.20 -10.57 5.09
N LEU A 106 -4.24 -10.09 3.83
CA LEU A 106 -3.42 -10.65 2.75
C LEU A 106 -1.94 -10.58 3.07
N TRP A 107 -1.44 -9.41 3.47
CA TRP A 107 -0.01 -9.24 3.78
C TRP A 107 0.40 -9.91 5.09
N SER A 108 -0.48 -9.94 6.10
CA SER A 108 -0.21 -10.67 7.35
C SER A 108 -0.17 -12.18 7.14
N ALA A 109 -1.03 -12.73 6.29
CA ALA A 109 -0.98 -14.13 5.90
C ALA A 109 0.31 -14.46 5.14
N MET A 110 0.76 -13.60 4.22
CA MET A 110 2.05 -13.78 3.53
C MET A 110 3.23 -13.85 4.51
N GLU A 111 3.28 -12.95 5.50
CA GLU A 111 4.35 -12.92 6.49
C GLU A 111 4.35 -14.16 7.39
N ARG A 112 3.17 -14.66 7.75
CA ARG A 112 3.02 -15.84 8.59
C ARG A 112 3.32 -17.13 7.84
N ASP A 113 2.76 -17.28 6.64
CA ASP A 113 2.79 -18.53 5.89
C ASP A 113 4.13 -18.70 5.13
N PHE A 114 4.81 -17.60 4.79
CA PHE A 114 6.11 -17.59 4.09
C PHE A 114 7.11 -16.59 4.71
N PRO A 115 7.54 -16.79 5.97
CA PRO A 115 8.29 -15.80 6.75
C PRO A 115 9.66 -15.43 6.15
N ASP A 116 10.25 -16.31 5.35
CA ASP A 116 11.57 -16.09 4.73
C ASP A 116 11.49 -15.62 3.26
N ARG A 117 10.27 -15.47 2.72
CA ARG A 117 10.04 -15.09 1.32
C ARG A 117 9.58 -13.64 1.24
N TYR A 118 10.20 -12.87 0.33
CA TYR A 118 9.82 -11.48 0.06
C TYR A 118 9.76 -10.57 1.29
N VAL A 119 10.53 -10.88 2.33
CA VAL A 119 10.45 -10.28 3.68
C VAL A 119 10.32 -8.75 3.65
N THR A 120 11.22 -8.08 2.92
CA THR A 120 11.22 -6.61 2.79
C THR A 120 9.94 -6.08 2.15
N ALA A 121 9.45 -6.74 1.10
CA ALA A 121 8.26 -6.30 0.39
C ALA A 121 7.00 -6.52 1.23
N VAL A 122 6.85 -7.71 1.81
CA VAL A 122 5.71 -8.07 2.66
C VAL A 122 5.62 -7.16 3.88
N SER A 123 6.73 -6.97 4.60
CA SER A 123 6.79 -6.07 5.77
C SER A 123 6.44 -4.62 5.38
N ARG A 124 6.96 -4.15 4.24
CA ARG A 124 6.66 -2.81 3.72
C ARG A 124 5.18 -2.64 3.38
N GLU A 125 4.55 -3.61 2.75
CA GLU A 125 3.14 -3.52 2.37
C GLU A 125 2.22 -3.66 3.59
N ARG A 126 2.45 -4.63 4.48
CA ARG A 126 1.70 -4.75 5.75
C ARG A 126 1.81 -3.46 6.56
N GLY A 127 3.03 -2.91 6.71
CA GLY A 127 3.27 -1.68 7.43
C GLY A 127 2.57 -0.46 6.81
N GLN A 128 2.43 -0.40 5.48
CA GLN A 128 1.66 0.66 4.81
C GLN A 128 0.17 0.57 5.13
N VAL A 129 -0.42 -0.63 5.07
CA VAL A 129 -1.83 -0.83 5.40
C VAL A 129 -2.07 -0.51 6.88
N GLN A 130 -1.22 -1.03 7.77
CA GLN A 130 -1.28 -0.76 9.20
C GLN A 130 -1.23 0.75 9.50
N ARG A 131 -0.34 1.50 8.85
CA ARG A 131 -0.28 2.97 9.03
C ARG A 131 -1.55 3.66 8.54
N ASN A 132 -2.17 3.20 7.45
CA ASN A 132 -3.44 3.77 7.00
C ASN A 132 -4.56 3.51 8.00
N ILE A 133 -4.65 2.31 8.55
CA ILE A 133 -5.63 1.95 9.58
C ILE A 133 -5.41 2.79 10.86
N THR A 134 -4.17 2.82 11.36
CA THR A 134 -3.86 3.32 12.71
C THR A 134 -3.45 4.78 12.77
N ARG A 135 -3.08 5.39 11.64
CA ARG A 135 -2.51 6.77 11.62
C ARG A 135 -3.08 7.70 10.57
N SER A 136 -3.86 7.22 9.58
CA SER A 136 -4.44 8.14 8.58
C SER A 136 -5.39 9.13 9.23
N THR A 137 -5.34 10.39 8.80
CA THR A 137 -6.22 11.48 9.27
C THR A 137 -7.05 12.08 8.14
N CYS A 138 -6.99 11.51 6.93
CA CYS A 138 -7.71 11.99 5.76
C CYS A 138 -8.58 10.86 5.21
N ALA A 139 -9.86 10.87 5.58
CA ALA A 139 -10.84 9.91 5.11
C ALA A 139 -11.61 10.47 3.90
N CYS A 140 -11.77 9.66 2.86
CA CYS A 140 -12.58 10.03 1.69
C CYS A 140 -14.07 10.13 2.02
N GLY A 141 -14.53 9.24 2.90
CA GLY A 141 -15.92 9.14 3.32
C GLY A 141 -16.24 9.94 4.58
N ASP A 142 -17.44 9.70 5.09
CA ASP A 142 -17.96 10.26 6.33
C ASP A 142 -17.49 9.48 7.58
N ALA A 143 -17.86 9.98 8.76
CA ALA A 143 -17.58 9.31 10.03
C ALA A 143 -18.18 7.90 10.10
N ALA A 144 -19.37 7.70 9.51
CA ALA A 144 -20.03 6.40 9.50
C ALA A 144 -19.23 5.35 8.72
N ALA A 145 -18.61 5.71 7.60
CA ALA A 145 -17.71 4.83 6.85
C ALA A 145 -16.47 4.44 7.66
N VAL A 146 -15.88 5.38 8.38
CA VAL A 146 -14.73 5.12 9.27
C VAL A 146 -15.11 4.18 10.41
N VAL A 147 -16.23 4.45 11.09
CA VAL A 147 -16.77 3.59 12.16
C VAL A 147 -16.99 2.17 11.64
N ARG A 148 -17.64 1.99 10.49
CA ARG A 148 -17.89 0.67 9.91
C ARG A 148 -16.61 -0.11 9.65
N GLU A 149 -15.57 0.52 9.10
CA GLU A 149 -14.30 -0.17 8.85
C GLU A 149 -13.63 -0.60 10.17
N PHE A 150 -13.59 0.28 11.17
CA PHE A 150 -12.96 -0.03 12.46
C PHE A 150 -13.73 -1.11 13.22
N GLU A 151 -15.06 -1.05 13.23
CA GLU A 151 -15.88 -2.12 13.81
C GLU A 151 -15.64 -3.45 13.10
N GLN A 152 -15.56 -3.44 11.77
CA GLN A 152 -15.25 -4.64 11.00
C GLN A 152 -13.87 -5.21 11.35
N ILE A 153 -12.85 -4.35 11.48
CA ILE A 153 -11.49 -4.76 11.86
C ILE A 153 -11.49 -5.37 13.27
N ALA A 154 -12.04 -4.65 14.26
CA ALA A 154 -12.08 -5.11 15.65
C ALA A 154 -12.88 -6.42 15.82
N ALA A 155 -13.95 -6.61 15.04
CA ALA A 155 -14.74 -7.84 15.06
C ALA A 155 -14.08 -9.02 14.33
N THR A 156 -13.17 -8.77 13.38
CA THR A 156 -12.60 -9.82 12.52
C THR A 156 -11.24 -10.29 12.99
N LEU A 157 -10.41 -9.40 13.54
CA LEU A 157 -9.06 -9.73 13.97
C LEU A 157 -9.04 -10.30 15.39
N ASP A 158 -7.99 -11.08 15.70
CA ASP A 158 -7.73 -11.54 17.06
C ASP A 158 -7.49 -10.32 17.97
N PRO A 159 -8.08 -10.25 19.18
CA PRO A 159 -7.82 -9.17 20.13
C PRO A 159 -6.33 -8.93 20.44
N ALA A 160 -5.48 -9.96 20.32
CA ALA A 160 -4.04 -9.87 20.48
C ALA A 160 -3.30 -9.35 19.22
N ASP A 161 -3.99 -9.13 18.10
CA ASP A 161 -3.39 -8.56 16.89
C ASP A 161 -2.87 -7.14 17.18
N PRO A 162 -1.64 -6.80 16.74
CA PRO A 162 -0.97 -5.56 17.10
C PRO A 162 -1.71 -4.27 16.69
N ILE A 163 -2.70 -4.34 15.80
CA ILE A 163 -3.46 -3.15 15.39
C ILE A 163 -4.78 -2.97 16.14
N VAL A 164 -5.30 -3.99 16.82
CA VAL A 164 -6.67 -3.96 17.36
C VAL A 164 -6.84 -2.90 18.43
N ALA A 165 -5.94 -2.83 19.42
CA ALA A 165 -6.01 -1.82 20.48
C ALA A 165 -6.03 -0.38 19.90
N ALA A 166 -5.21 -0.11 18.88
CA ALA A 166 -5.18 1.19 18.22
C ALA A 166 -6.46 1.48 17.39
N VAL A 167 -7.07 0.45 16.81
CA VAL A 167 -8.35 0.56 16.10
C VAL A 167 -9.48 0.86 17.08
N GLU A 168 -9.54 0.18 18.23
CA GLU A 168 -10.54 0.41 19.27
C GLU A 168 -10.44 1.82 19.84
N GLU A 169 -9.22 2.29 20.13
CA GLU A 169 -8.99 3.67 20.59
C GLU A 169 -9.50 4.69 19.56
N ARG A 170 -9.15 4.51 18.29
CA ARG A 170 -9.58 5.40 17.20
C ARG A 170 -11.09 5.32 16.96
N LEU A 171 -11.68 4.15 17.09
CA LEU A 171 -13.13 3.95 17.00
C LEU A 171 -13.84 4.73 18.11
N SER A 172 -13.36 4.63 19.36
CA SER A 172 -13.90 5.42 20.48
C SER A 172 -13.77 6.92 20.21
N ALA A 173 -12.60 7.37 19.76
CA ALA A 173 -12.37 8.78 19.43
C ALA A 173 -13.32 9.29 18.33
N VAL A 174 -13.64 8.49 17.31
CA VAL A 174 -14.62 8.90 16.27
C VAL A 174 -16.03 8.96 16.85
N LYS A 175 -16.44 7.98 17.65
CA LYS A 175 -17.78 7.93 18.27
C LYS A 175 -18.03 9.05 19.27
N GLU A 176 -16.96 9.50 19.94
CA GLU A 176 -17.02 10.59 20.91
C GLU A 176 -16.70 11.96 20.31
N GLU A 177 -16.56 12.06 18.97
CA GLU A 177 -16.24 13.31 18.27
C GLU A 177 -14.90 13.95 18.71
N ARG A 178 -13.97 13.14 19.23
CA ARG A 178 -12.61 13.53 19.66
C ARG A 178 -11.53 13.16 18.64
N SER A 179 -11.92 12.59 17.51
CA SER A 179 -11.01 12.11 16.47
C SER A 179 -10.36 13.26 15.70
N ASN A 180 -9.10 13.07 15.31
CA ASN A 180 -8.38 13.98 14.42
C ASN A 180 -8.55 13.63 12.92
N ILE A 181 -9.43 12.68 12.59
CA ILE A 181 -9.73 12.30 11.20
C ILE A 181 -10.62 13.39 10.58
N ARG A 182 -10.14 13.95 9.47
CA ARG A 182 -10.94 14.80 8.58
C ARG A 182 -11.77 13.91 7.66
N PHE A 183 -13.08 14.08 7.71
CA PHE A 183 -14.05 13.39 6.84
C PHE A 183 -14.28 14.17 5.54
N GLY A 184 -14.57 13.47 4.43
CA GLY A 184 -14.69 14.11 3.11
C GLY A 184 -13.41 14.87 2.71
N CYS A 185 -12.26 14.39 3.18
CA CYS A 185 -11.00 15.12 3.13
C CYS A 185 -10.44 15.19 1.70
N VAL A 186 -9.95 16.37 1.31
CA VAL A 186 -9.07 16.56 0.16
C VAL A 186 -7.64 16.64 0.65
N SER A 187 -6.78 15.73 0.19
CA SER A 187 -5.37 15.66 0.55
C SER A 187 -4.59 16.74 -0.20
N GLY A 188 -4.06 17.70 0.56
CA GLY A 188 -3.18 18.78 0.15
C GLY A 188 -2.42 19.30 1.36
#